data_AF-I2PZA3-F1
#
_entry.id   AF-I2PZA3-F1
#
_cell.length_a   1.000
_cell.length_b   1.000
_cell.length_c   1.000
_cell.angle_alpha   90.00
_cell.angle_beta   90.00
_cell.angle_gamma   90.00
#
_symmetry.space_group_name_H-M   'P 1'
#
loop_
_entity.id
_entity.type
_entity.pdbx_description
1 polymer ?
#
loop_
_entity_poly.entity_id
_entity_poly.type
_entity_poly.pdbx_seq_one_letter_code
_entity_poly.pdbx_strand_id
1 'polypeptide(L)'
;MATPEETIAEIVGAPGWDQRVARIRLIPERHGTGAHQAIYAAVARQAYVPHLAPNFAYIHKADFYAPDYFQAVYRDVFAATEGFSRVAEADLQAVTLANPRSLLVFRTITGLTREEFAQSTRLAGEAEGLPGLTAGKIDSMERSGSKTTPGQARVAALTLVRILAGDLFGDPPGNLASKQAKPDTENGWDSVRDFARGGVPFAVFLHQRHSGGAFRQVLDATSTLRGNLLEEAVETLFTAHAIPHIRTGAHNQAEIAARFEVRVTPAPDFIVYDRAGNLRAMLECKTVNDGGTARDKAPRFARLREESIRLGGVPLVAVLAGMGWTRVNDTLGPVVRDTDGRVFTLANLTAMLEMAPFSSLLEDLR
;
A
#
# COMPACT_ATOMS: atom_id res chain seq x y z
N MET A 1 -41.93 -11.60 27.53
CA MET A 1 -40.91 -10.90 26.70
C MET A 1 -41.03 -11.45 25.31
N ALA A 2 -41.01 -10.60 24.28
CA ALA A 2 -41.02 -11.07 22.89
C ALA A 2 -39.76 -11.88 22.62
N THR A 3 -39.89 -12.97 21.88
CA THR A 3 -38.75 -13.77 21.42
C THR A 3 -37.93 -12.99 20.38
N PRO A 4 -36.64 -13.32 20.20
CA PRO A 4 -35.85 -12.80 19.09
C PRO A 4 -36.55 -12.96 17.74
N GLU A 5 -37.16 -14.12 17.49
CA GLU A 5 -37.87 -14.46 16.25
C GLU A 5 -39.09 -13.56 16.01
N GLU A 6 -39.92 -13.35 17.04
CA GLU A 6 -41.06 -12.43 16.97
C GLU A 6 -40.60 -11.00 16.69
N THR A 7 -39.52 -10.57 17.35
CA THR A 7 -38.96 -9.22 17.15
C THR A 7 -38.44 -9.05 15.72
N ILE A 8 -37.77 -10.06 15.16
CA ILE A 8 -37.32 -10.06 13.76
C ILE A 8 -38.52 -9.97 12.81
N ALA A 9 -39.54 -10.81 13.01
CA ALA A 9 -40.74 -10.82 12.17
C ALA A 9 -41.49 -9.49 12.22
N GLU A 10 -41.62 -8.87 13.39
CA GLU A 10 -42.20 -7.53 13.56
C GLU A 10 -41.40 -6.48 12.80
N ILE A 11 -40.07 -6.50 12.86
CA ILE A 11 -39.23 -5.51 12.17
C ILE A 11 -39.30 -5.68 10.64
N VAL A 12 -39.19 -6.92 10.16
CA VAL A 12 -39.23 -7.25 8.73
C VAL A 12 -40.61 -6.94 8.15
N GLY A 13 -41.67 -7.33 8.84
CA GLY A 13 -43.07 -7.09 8.46
C GLY A 13 -43.60 -5.69 8.78
N ALA A 14 -42.76 -4.75 9.23
CA ALA A 14 -43.20 -3.39 9.50
C ALA A 14 -43.73 -2.71 8.22
N PRO A 15 -44.92 -2.08 8.26
CA PRO A 15 -45.59 -1.53 7.07
C PRO A 15 -44.93 -0.25 6.54
N GLY A 16 -43.97 0.34 7.26
CA GLY A 16 -43.26 1.54 6.85
C GLY A 16 -41.95 1.73 7.60
N TRP A 17 -41.11 2.63 7.06
CA TRP A 17 -39.76 2.89 7.59
C TRP A 17 -39.76 3.40 9.02
N ASP A 18 -40.63 4.35 9.37
CA ASP A 18 -40.68 4.89 10.73
C ASP A 18 -41.04 3.83 11.76
N GLN A 19 -41.97 2.93 11.42
CA GLN A 19 -42.34 1.81 12.29
C GLN A 19 -41.24 0.76 12.39
N ARG A 20 -40.53 0.48 11.28
CA ARG A 20 -39.35 -0.40 11.28
C ARG A 20 -38.25 0.18 12.19
N VAL A 21 -37.94 1.47 12.04
CA VAL A 21 -36.94 2.18 12.86
C VAL A 21 -37.35 2.18 14.33
N ALA A 22 -38.62 2.47 14.64
CA ALA A 22 -39.13 2.42 16.01
C ALA A 22 -38.97 1.03 16.61
N ARG A 23 -39.32 -0.04 15.88
CA ARG A 23 -39.17 -1.44 16.34
C ARG A 23 -37.70 -1.84 16.53
N ILE A 24 -36.80 -1.40 15.65
CA ILE A 24 -35.36 -1.59 15.78
C ILE A 24 -34.81 -0.92 17.06
N ARG A 25 -35.29 0.29 17.40
CA ARG A 25 -34.87 1.03 18.60
C ARG A 25 -35.26 0.34 19.90
N LEU A 26 -36.29 -0.51 19.89
CA LEU A 26 -36.76 -1.25 21.05
C LEU A 26 -35.95 -2.54 21.32
N ILE A 27 -35.02 -2.93 20.44
CA ILE A 27 -34.21 -4.15 20.63
C ILE A 27 -33.44 -4.15 21.96
N PRO A 28 -32.74 -3.06 22.36
CA PRO A 28 -32.03 -3.02 23.65
C PRO A 28 -32.92 -3.13 24.88
N GLU A 29 -34.16 -2.66 24.78
CA GLU A 29 -35.15 -2.71 25.86
C GLU A 29 -35.83 -4.07 25.96
N ARG A 30 -35.96 -4.79 24.83
CA ARG A 30 -36.65 -6.08 24.74
C ARG A 30 -35.75 -7.30 24.93
N HIS A 31 -34.44 -7.14 24.71
CA HIS A 31 -33.48 -8.26 24.67
C HIS A 31 -32.20 -7.92 25.43
N GLY A 32 -31.58 -8.93 26.05
CA GLY A 32 -30.25 -8.80 26.63
C GLY A 32 -29.17 -8.57 25.57
N THR A 33 -28.08 -7.91 25.95
CA THR A 33 -26.98 -7.53 25.04
C THR A 33 -26.39 -8.69 24.24
N GLY A 34 -26.37 -9.90 24.82
CA GLY A 34 -25.90 -11.12 24.14
C GLY A 34 -26.73 -11.54 22.93
N ALA A 35 -27.99 -11.10 22.80
CA ALA A 35 -28.88 -11.46 21.69
C ALA A 35 -28.92 -10.40 20.57
N HIS A 36 -28.44 -9.18 20.83
CA HIS A 36 -28.58 -8.04 19.91
C HIS A 36 -27.97 -8.31 18.53
N GLN A 37 -26.74 -8.81 18.49
CA GLN A 37 -26.02 -9.05 17.25
C GLN A 37 -26.76 -10.05 16.34
N ALA A 38 -27.30 -11.13 16.92
CA ALA A 38 -28.04 -12.15 16.18
C ALA A 38 -29.35 -11.58 15.59
N ILE A 39 -30.09 -10.77 16.36
CA ILE A 39 -31.32 -10.10 15.92
C ILE A 39 -31.03 -9.13 14.77
N TYR A 40 -30.05 -8.23 14.94
CA TYR A 40 -29.67 -7.29 13.88
C TYR A 40 -29.22 -8.00 12.61
N ALA A 41 -28.44 -9.07 12.72
CA ALA A 41 -27.99 -9.85 11.57
C ALA A 41 -29.14 -10.56 10.85
N ALA A 42 -30.12 -11.10 11.57
CA ALA A 42 -31.31 -11.70 10.98
C ALA A 42 -32.19 -10.68 10.26
N VAL A 43 -32.43 -9.52 10.88
CA VAL A 43 -33.12 -8.37 10.26
C VAL A 43 -32.38 -7.93 8.99
N ALA A 44 -31.06 -7.74 9.05
CA ALA A 44 -30.25 -7.36 7.89
C ALA A 44 -30.42 -8.35 6.72
N ARG A 45 -30.30 -9.65 7.01
CA ARG A 45 -30.45 -10.72 6.00
C ARG A 45 -31.82 -10.74 5.32
N GLN A 46 -32.90 -10.50 6.07
CA GLN A 46 -34.26 -10.60 5.52
C GLN A 46 -34.74 -9.29 4.89
N ALA A 47 -34.44 -8.15 5.52
CA ALA A 47 -35.06 -6.88 5.19
C ALA A 47 -34.17 -5.93 4.36
N TYR A 48 -32.87 -6.21 4.23
CA TYR A 48 -31.91 -5.30 3.60
C TYR A 48 -31.05 -5.98 2.53
N VAL A 49 -30.48 -7.16 2.82
CA VAL A 49 -29.61 -7.90 1.88
C VAL A 49 -30.26 -8.13 0.51
N PRO A 50 -31.56 -8.51 0.40
CA PRO A 50 -32.21 -8.70 -0.91
C PRO A 50 -32.28 -7.42 -1.77
N HIS A 51 -32.13 -6.25 -1.16
CA HIS A 51 -32.16 -4.94 -1.83
C HIS A 51 -30.76 -4.37 -2.09
N LEU A 52 -29.69 -5.05 -1.67
CA LEU A 52 -28.32 -4.65 -2.00
C LEU A 52 -28.04 -4.95 -3.47
N ALA A 53 -27.76 -3.91 -4.24
CA ALA A 53 -27.39 -4.07 -5.65
C ALA A 53 -25.91 -4.50 -5.77
N PRO A 54 -25.58 -5.40 -6.72
CA PRO A 54 -24.20 -5.77 -7.02
C PRO A 54 -23.50 -4.65 -7.80
N ASN A 55 -23.32 -3.49 -7.18
CA ASN A 55 -22.77 -2.30 -7.83
C ASN A 55 -21.33 -2.51 -8.34
N PHE A 56 -20.65 -3.57 -7.90
CA PHE A 56 -19.37 -4.01 -8.46
C PHE A 56 -19.45 -4.36 -9.96
N ALA A 57 -20.64 -4.58 -10.53
CA ALA A 57 -20.86 -4.82 -11.95
C ALA A 57 -20.73 -3.55 -12.82
N TYR A 58 -20.64 -2.36 -12.21
CA TYR A 58 -20.67 -1.08 -12.91
C TYR A 58 -19.46 -0.22 -12.58
N ILE A 59 -19.01 0.55 -13.58
CA ILE A 59 -18.01 1.60 -13.42
C ILE A 59 -18.52 2.91 -14.00
N HIS A 60 -18.03 4.04 -13.50
CA HIS A 60 -18.30 5.33 -14.14
C HIS A 60 -17.56 5.41 -15.48
N LYS A 61 -18.23 5.97 -16.50
CA LYS A 61 -17.57 6.33 -17.76
C LYS A 61 -16.61 7.48 -17.51
N ALA A 62 -15.43 7.39 -18.11
CA ALA A 62 -14.42 8.44 -18.06
C ALA A 62 -13.58 8.41 -19.35
N ASP A 63 -13.67 9.46 -20.16
CA ASP A 63 -13.08 9.53 -21.51
C ASP A 63 -11.57 9.26 -21.54
N PHE A 64 -10.85 9.68 -20.49
CA PHE A 64 -9.43 9.42 -20.35
C PHE A 64 -9.08 7.92 -20.34
N TYR A 65 -9.97 7.09 -19.79
CA TYR A 65 -9.81 5.64 -19.76
C TYR A 65 -10.50 4.95 -20.95
N ALA A 66 -11.07 5.70 -21.90
CA ALA A 66 -11.70 5.13 -23.07
C ALA A 66 -10.64 4.54 -24.02
N PRO A 67 -10.95 3.42 -24.70
CA PRO A 67 -10.05 2.81 -25.68
C PRO A 67 -9.58 3.81 -26.75
N ASP A 68 -10.48 4.64 -27.28
CA ASP A 68 -10.19 5.58 -28.37
C ASP A 68 -9.12 6.60 -27.99
N TYR A 69 -9.19 7.11 -26.76
CA TYR A 69 -8.19 8.05 -26.24
C TYR A 69 -6.81 7.39 -26.19
N PHE A 70 -6.72 6.20 -25.58
CA PHE A 70 -5.47 5.48 -25.43
C PHE A 70 -4.88 5.07 -26.79
N GLN A 71 -5.71 4.55 -27.69
CA GLN A 71 -5.28 4.13 -29.03
C GLN A 71 -4.76 5.29 -29.88
N ALA A 72 -5.38 6.48 -29.77
CA ALA A 72 -4.89 7.66 -30.47
C ALA A 72 -3.47 8.02 -30.00
N VAL A 73 -3.26 8.12 -28.68
CA VAL A 73 -1.94 8.43 -28.10
C VAL A 73 -0.93 7.33 -28.43
N TYR A 74 -1.33 6.05 -28.39
CA TYR A 74 -0.45 4.93 -28.77
C TYR A 74 0.04 5.04 -30.21
N ARG A 75 -0.83 5.36 -31.18
CA ARG A 75 -0.41 5.54 -32.58
C ARG A 75 0.63 6.64 -32.73
N ASP A 76 0.44 7.77 -32.04
CA ASP A 76 1.39 8.88 -32.08
C ASP A 76 2.76 8.46 -31.53
N VAL A 77 2.77 7.72 -30.40
CA VAL A 77 4.01 7.20 -29.80
C VAL A 77 4.67 6.16 -30.69
N PHE A 78 3.89 5.23 -31.23
CA PHE A 78 4.40 4.19 -32.12
C PHE A 78 5.04 4.82 -33.36
N ALA A 79 4.40 5.80 -33.99
CA ALA A 79 4.99 6.51 -35.12
C ALA A 79 6.25 7.30 -34.74
N ALA A 80 6.21 8.07 -33.64
CA ALA A 80 7.32 8.93 -33.23
C ALA A 80 8.57 8.17 -32.75
N THR A 81 8.40 6.91 -32.33
CA THR A 81 9.49 6.01 -31.91
C THR A 81 9.89 4.99 -32.98
N GLU A 82 9.31 5.09 -34.19
CA GLU A 82 9.49 4.12 -35.28
C GLU A 82 9.15 2.67 -34.86
N GLY A 83 8.06 2.52 -34.11
CA GLY A 83 7.64 1.25 -33.52
C GLY A 83 8.59 0.79 -32.42
N PHE A 84 8.94 1.70 -31.52
CA PHE A 84 9.85 1.51 -30.38
C PHE A 84 11.30 1.10 -30.73
N SER A 85 11.78 1.44 -31.93
CA SER A 85 13.21 1.29 -32.27
C SER A 85 14.05 2.51 -31.89
N ARG A 86 13.44 3.69 -31.76
CA ARG A 86 14.11 4.94 -31.34
C ARG A 86 13.70 5.31 -29.92
N VAL A 87 14.49 4.82 -28.96
CA VAL A 87 14.15 4.82 -27.52
C VAL A 87 15.33 5.22 -26.64
N ALA A 88 16.36 5.85 -27.21
CA ALA A 88 17.40 6.49 -26.42
C ALA A 88 16.81 7.64 -25.59
N GLU A 89 17.50 8.06 -24.53
CA GLU A 89 17.03 9.16 -23.65
C GLU A 89 16.64 10.41 -24.47
N ALA A 90 17.48 10.81 -25.42
CA ALA A 90 17.23 11.97 -26.27
C ALA A 90 15.99 11.82 -27.17
N ASP A 91 15.75 10.62 -27.73
CA ASP A 91 14.57 10.35 -28.54
C ASP A 91 13.29 10.43 -27.68
N LEU A 92 13.28 9.74 -26.53
CA LEU A 92 12.14 9.74 -25.62
C LEU A 92 11.85 11.14 -25.04
N GLN A 93 12.90 11.92 -24.76
CA GLN A 93 12.79 13.31 -24.35
C GLN A 93 12.11 14.13 -25.46
N ALA A 94 12.55 14.00 -26.71
CA ALA A 94 11.99 14.73 -27.84
C ALA A 94 10.50 14.38 -28.06
N VAL A 95 10.16 13.08 -28.00
CA VAL A 95 8.76 12.61 -28.11
C VAL A 95 7.90 13.16 -26.97
N THR A 96 8.38 13.08 -25.73
CA THR A 96 7.65 13.56 -24.56
C THR A 96 7.47 15.08 -24.56
N LEU A 97 8.47 15.82 -25.05
CA LEU A 97 8.40 17.27 -25.16
C LEU A 97 7.40 17.73 -26.24
N ALA A 98 7.40 17.05 -27.40
CA ALA A 98 6.50 17.35 -28.51
C ALA A 98 5.04 16.94 -28.22
N ASN A 99 4.85 15.78 -27.58
CA ASN A 99 3.54 15.27 -27.19
C ASN A 99 3.57 14.74 -25.75
N PRO A 100 3.25 15.57 -24.74
CA PRO A 100 3.27 15.14 -23.35
C PRO A 100 2.32 13.97 -23.01
N ARG A 101 1.28 13.74 -23.84
CA ARG A 101 0.38 12.59 -23.67
C ARG A 101 1.09 11.27 -23.89
N SER A 102 2.19 11.25 -24.66
CA SER A 102 3.02 10.06 -24.89
C SER A 102 3.46 9.37 -23.59
N LEU A 103 3.61 10.13 -22.50
CA LEU A 103 3.95 9.60 -21.19
C LEU A 103 2.95 8.54 -20.71
N LEU A 104 1.68 8.61 -21.14
CA LEU A 104 0.67 7.60 -20.82
C LEU A 104 1.09 6.21 -21.33
N VAL A 105 1.55 6.14 -22.57
CA VAL A 105 1.98 4.89 -23.20
C VAL A 105 3.28 4.41 -22.55
N PHE A 106 4.26 5.31 -22.39
CA PHE A 106 5.53 4.95 -21.78
C PHE A 106 5.39 4.48 -20.33
N ARG A 107 4.63 5.20 -19.50
CA ARG A 107 4.37 4.77 -18.12
C ARG A 107 3.65 3.43 -18.09
N THR A 108 2.67 3.22 -18.95
CA THR A 108 1.94 1.93 -18.96
C THR A 108 2.81 0.76 -19.39
N ILE A 109 3.82 0.95 -20.26
CA ILE A 109 4.84 -0.07 -20.54
C ILE A 109 5.57 -0.49 -19.26
N THR A 110 5.95 0.45 -18.39
CA THR A 110 6.62 0.13 -17.11
C THR A 110 5.74 -0.64 -16.13
N GLY A 111 4.41 -0.59 -16.28
CA GLY A 111 3.47 -1.18 -15.32
C GLY A 111 3.37 -0.44 -13.98
N LEU A 112 3.94 0.75 -13.88
CA LEU A 112 3.87 1.61 -12.71
C LEU A 112 2.59 2.47 -12.69
N THR A 113 2.09 2.75 -11.48
CA THR A 113 1.06 3.79 -11.29
C THR A 113 1.65 5.19 -11.50
N ARG A 114 0.79 6.22 -11.55
CA ARG A 114 1.25 7.61 -11.67
C ARG A 114 2.12 8.02 -10.47
N GLU A 115 1.73 7.59 -9.29
CA GLU A 115 2.45 7.84 -8.04
C GLU A 115 3.79 7.12 -8.04
N GLU A 116 3.82 5.83 -8.40
CA GLU A 116 5.06 5.05 -8.50
C GLU A 116 6.02 5.64 -9.55
N PHE A 117 5.50 6.08 -10.70
CA PHE A 117 6.32 6.74 -11.71
C PHE A 117 6.85 8.09 -11.22
N ALA A 118 6.05 8.89 -10.53
CA ALA A 118 6.51 10.15 -9.91
C ALA A 118 7.69 9.92 -8.96
N GLN A 119 7.61 8.89 -8.12
CA GLN A 119 8.72 8.48 -7.24
C GLN A 119 9.95 8.08 -8.03
N SER A 120 9.74 7.28 -9.08
CA SER A 120 10.82 6.80 -9.97
C SER A 120 11.56 7.96 -10.63
N THR A 121 10.86 9.03 -11.02
CA THR A 121 11.51 10.22 -11.58
C THR A 121 12.38 10.98 -10.57
N ARG A 122 12.04 10.93 -9.27
CA ARG A 122 12.89 11.51 -8.23
C ARG A 122 14.18 10.71 -8.07
N LEU A 123 14.06 9.38 -7.98
CA LEU A 123 15.21 8.47 -7.88
C LEU A 123 16.15 8.59 -9.08
N ALA A 124 15.59 8.64 -10.29
CA ALA A 124 16.38 8.76 -11.51
C ALA A 124 17.05 10.13 -11.63
N GLY A 125 16.35 11.20 -11.26
CA GLY A 125 16.81 12.59 -11.41
C GLY A 125 17.83 13.04 -10.36
N GLU A 126 17.87 12.41 -9.18
CA GLU A 126 18.74 12.83 -8.07
C GLU A 126 20.23 12.87 -8.45
N ALA A 127 20.74 11.83 -9.10
CA ALA A 127 22.13 11.76 -9.56
C ALA A 127 22.48 12.81 -10.63
N GLU A 128 21.47 13.33 -11.33
CA GLU A 128 21.61 14.28 -12.45
C GLU A 128 21.21 15.72 -12.08
N GLY A 129 20.86 15.96 -10.81
CA GLY A 129 20.35 17.26 -10.36
C GLY A 129 19.02 17.67 -11.01
N LEU A 130 18.24 16.70 -11.52
CA LEU A 130 16.95 16.94 -12.16
C LEU A 130 15.81 16.79 -11.16
N PRO A 131 14.94 17.81 -10.99
CA PRO A 131 13.75 17.67 -10.16
C PRO A 131 12.81 16.60 -10.74
N GLY A 132 12.39 15.65 -9.91
CA GLY A 132 11.36 14.67 -10.31
C GLY A 132 9.99 15.30 -10.55
N LEU A 133 9.14 14.58 -11.27
CA LEU A 133 7.77 14.97 -11.55
C LEU A 133 6.85 14.67 -10.37
N THR A 134 5.80 15.47 -10.21
CA THR A 134 4.70 15.16 -9.29
C THR A 134 3.65 14.29 -9.99
N ALA A 135 2.89 13.50 -9.21
CA ALA A 135 1.78 12.71 -9.75
C ALA A 135 0.72 13.58 -10.46
N GLY A 136 0.47 14.80 -9.95
CA GLY A 136 -0.42 15.77 -10.60
C GLY A 136 0.13 16.29 -11.93
N LYS A 137 1.45 16.52 -12.03
CA LYS A 137 2.07 16.89 -13.30
C LYS A 137 1.96 15.73 -14.31
N ILE A 138 2.22 14.50 -13.90
CA ILE A 138 2.05 13.30 -14.74
C ILE A 138 0.60 13.19 -15.22
N ASP A 139 -0.41 13.30 -14.34
CA ASP A 139 -1.82 13.28 -14.75
C ASP A 139 -2.13 14.36 -15.78
N SER A 140 -1.65 15.60 -15.57
CA SER A 140 -1.89 16.69 -16.53
C SER A 140 -1.21 16.45 -17.88
N MET A 141 -0.02 15.82 -17.90
CA MET A 141 0.65 15.46 -19.15
C MET A 141 -0.15 14.38 -19.88
N GLU A 142 -0.53 13.32 -19.17
CA GLU A 142 -1.24 12.17 -19.73
C GLU A 142 -2.65 12.51 -20.18
N ARG A 143 -3.40 13.31 -19.42
CA ARG A 143 -4.83 13.59 -19.64
C ARG A 143 -5.05 14.74 -20.61
N SER A 144 -4.36 15.86 -20.40
CA SER A 144 -4.60 17.09 -21.17
C SER A 144 -3.47 17.44 -22.13
N GLY A 145 -2.30 16.79 -22.04
CA GLY A 145 -1.12 17.16 -22.83
C GLY A 145 -0.49 18.45 -22.34
N SER A 146 -0.50 18.69 -21.01
CA SER A 146 -0.06 19.96 -20.44
C SER A 146 1.38 20.32 -20.84
N LYS A 147 1.64 21.62 -21.04
CA LYS A 147 2.96 22.15 -21.44
C LYS A 147 4.05 21.58 -20.54
N THR A 148 5.08 21.00 -21.16
CA THR A 148 6.17 20.30 -20.48
C THR A 148 7.48 20.98 -20.82
N THR A 149 8.34 21.16 -19.83
CA THR A 149 9.66 21.78 -20.05
C THR A 149 10.68 20.73 -20.52
N PRO A 150 11.81 21.14 -21.14
CA PRO A 150 12.86 20.22 -21.52
C PRO A 150 13.39 19.37 -20.36
N GLY A 151 13.52 19.94 -19.16
CA GLY A 151 13.95 19.21 -17.97
C GLY A 151 12.93 18.17 -17.48
N GLN A 152 11.63 18.50 -17.54
CA GLN A 152 10.55 17.56 -17.21
C GLN A 152 10.49 16.39 -18.19
N ALA A 153 10.65 16.66 -19.49
CA ALA A 153 10.74 15.62 -20.50
C ALA A 153 12.00 14.76 -20.31
N ARG A 154 13.15 15.38 -19.99
CA ARG A 154 14.42 14.67 -19.74
C ARG A 154 14.31 13.72 -18.55
N VAL A 155 13.81 14.18 -17.40
CA VAL A 155 13.72 13.31 -16.22
C VAL A 155 12.76 12.13 -16.47
N ALA A 156 11.67 12.34 -17.21
CA ALA A 156 10.79 11.24 -17.62
C ALA A 156 11.49 10.25 -18.55
N ALA A 157 12.22 10.73 -19.55
CA ALA A 157 12.97 9.91 -20.49
C ALA A 157 14.08 9.09 -19.80
N LEU A 158 14.90 9.73 -18.98
CA LEU A 158 15.93 9.08 -18.17
C LEU A 158 15.32 7.97 -17.30
N THR A 159 14.20 8.26 -16.64
CA THR A 159 13.50 7.28 -15.81
C THR A 159 13.07 6.05 -16.62
N LEU A 160 12.53 6.25 -17.82
CA LEU A 160 12.09 5.15 -18.68
C LEU A 160 13.25 4.27 -19.14
N VAL A 161 14.36 4.88 -19.57
CA VAL A 161 15.57 4.17 -19.96
C VAL A 161 16.08 3.32 -18.81
N ARG A 162 16.21 3.92 -17.62
CA ARG A 162 16.71 3.25 -16.41
C ARG A 162 15.82 2.11 -15.92
N ILE A 163 14.49 2.28 -16.00
CA ILE A 163 13.55 1.21 -15.67
C ILE A 163 13.69 0.05 -16.65
N LEU A 164 13.73 0.31 -17.96
CA LEU A 164 13.77 -0.76 -18.96
C LEU A 164 15.16 -1.42 -19.08
N ALA A 165 16.22 -0.74 -18.64
CA ALA A 165 17.55 -1.32 -18.46
C ALA A 165 17.67 -2.15 -17.17
N GLY A 166 16.71 -2.03 -16.24
CA GLY A 166 16.73 -2.74 -14.95
C GLY A 166 17.64 -2.09 -13.89
N ASP A 167 18.15 -0.88 -14.11
CA ASP A 167 19.17 -0.25 -13.25
C ASP A 167 18.60 0.72 -12.19
N LEU A 168 17.29 1.00 -12.21
CA LEU A 168 16.72 2.03 -11.35
C LEU A 168 16.44 1.55 -9.92
N PHE A 169 15.93 0.33 -9.77
CA PHE A 169 15.40 -0.16 -8.49
C PHE A 169 16.34 -1.14 -7.76
N GLY A 170 17.37 -1.64 -8.44
CA GLY A 170 18.22 -2.73 -7.95
C GLY A 170 17.51 -4.08 -7.88
N ASP A 171 18.19 -5.08 -7.32
CA ASP A 171 17.65 -6.42 -7.17
C ASP A 171 16.55 -6.47 -6.09
N PRO A 172 15.41 -7.14 -6.37
CA PRO A 172 14.36 -7.29 -5.38
C PRO A 172 14.82 -8.22 -4.24
N PRO A 173 14.55 -7.90 -2.96
CA PRO A 173 14.96 -8.76 -1.85
C PRO A 173 14.09 -10.03 -1.77
N GLY A 174 14.72 -11.13 -1.35
CA GLY A 174 14.03 -12.39 -1.06
C GLY A 174 13.36 -13.01 -2.29
N ASN A 175 12.08 -13.34 -2.18
CA ASN A 175 11.27 -13.97 -3.24
C ASN A 175 10.45 -12.98 -4.08
N LEU A 176 10.76 -11.68 -3.99
CA LEU A 176 10.06 -10.65 -4.74
C LEU A 176 10.51 -10.66 -6.21
N ALA A 177 9.57 -10.40 -7.13
CA ALA A 177 9.84 -10.24 -8.55
C ALA A 177 9.74 -8.77 -8.97
N SER A 178 10.62 -8.35 -9.90
CA SER A 178 10.53 -7.03 -10.50
C SER A 178 9.24 -6.88 -11.31
N LYS A 179 8.61 -5.70 -11.28
CA LYS A 179 7.50 -5.34 -12.17
C LYS A 179 7.90 -5.29 -13.66
N GLN A 180 9.21 -5.31 -13.96
CA GLN A 180 9.72 -5.43 -15.31
C GLN A 180 9.96 -6.88 -15.75
N ALA A 181 9.90 -7.85 -14.84
CA ALA A 181 9.93 -9.28 -15.16
C ALA A 181 8.57 -9.74 -15.72
N LYS A 182 8.16 -9.14 -16.83
CA LYS A 182 6.96 -9.47 -17.60
C LYS A 182 7.33 -9.59 -19.08
N PRO A 183 6.62 -10.41 -19.87
CA PRO A 183 7.03 -10.72 -21.24
C PRO A 183 7.27 -9.50 -22.14
N ASP A 184 6.52 -8.41 -21.94
CA ASP A 184 6.65 -7.19 -22.74
C ASP A 184 7.81 -6.27 -22.31
N THR A 185 8.55 -6.59 -21.24
CA THR A 185 9.70 -5.80 -20.78
C THR A 185 10.88 -6.62 -20.22
N GLU A 186 10.84 -7.96 -20.29
CA GLU A 186 11.87 -8.82 -19.69
C GLU A 186 13.26 -8.60 -20.29
N ASN A 187 13.34 -8.27 -21.58
CA ASN A 187 14.56 -7.86 -22.29
C ASN A 187 14.54 -6.36 -22.61
N GLY A 188 13.91 -5.55 -21.74
CA GLY A 188 13.81 -4.10 -21.90
C GLY A 188 13.07 -3.71 -23.17
N TRP A 189 13.63 -2.76 -23.93
CA TRP A 189 13.00 -2.23 -25.15
C TRP A 189 12.89 -3.23 -26.30
N ASP A 190 13.71 -4.29 -26.32
CA ASP A 190 13.60 -5.33 -27.35
C ASP A 190 12.30 -6.11 -27.21
N SER A 191 11.94 -6.53 -25.99
CA SER A 191 10.63 -7.13 -25.69
C SER A 191 9.47 -6.20 -26.06
N VAL A 192 9.59 -4.89 -25.77
CA VAL A 192 8.55 -3.90 -26.11
C VAL A 192 8.34 -3.84 -27.62
N ARG A 193 9.43 -3.79 -28.39
CA ARG A 193 9.42 -3.74 -29.86
C ARG A 193 8.81 -5.01 -30.45
N ASP A 194 9.19 -6.16 -29.92
CA ASP A 194 8.69 -7.46 -30.36
C ASP A 194 7.19 -7.59 -30.09
N PHE A 195 6.70 -7.16 -28.93
CA PHE A 195 5.26 -7.13 -28.65
C PHE A 195 4.51 -6.16 -29.56
N ALA A 196 5.09 -4.99 -29.84
CA ALA A 196 4.46 -3.99 -30.68
C ALA A 196 4.36 -4.39 -32.17
N ARG A 197 5.26 -5.28 -32.63
CA ARG A 197 5.34 -5.73 -34.05
C ARG A 197 4.87 -7.17 -34.28
N GLY A 198 4.93 -8.03 -33.26
CA GLY A 198 4.74 -9.48 -33.33
C GLY A 198 3.28 -9.96 -33.36
N GLY A 199 2.33 -9.12 -33.78
CA GLY A 199 0.91 -9.50 -33.92
C GLY A 199 0.08 -9.46 -32.63
N VAL A 200 0.66 -9.03 -31.50
CA VAL A 200 -0.11 -8.75 -30.29
C VAL A 200 -0.81 -7.40 -30.46
N PRO A 201 -2.10 -7.25 -30.10
CA PRO A 201 -2.77 -5.94 -30.07
C PRO A 201 -2.26 -5.12 -28.88
N PHE A 202 -1.00 -4.70 -28.91
CA PHE A 202 -0.28 -4.17 -27.76
C PHE A 202 -0.93 -2.91 -27.18
N ALA A 203 -1.53 -2.06 -28.03
CA ALA A 203 -2.34 -0.93 -27.59
C ALA A 203 -3.53 -1.35 -26.69
N VAL A 204 -4.22 -2.45 -27.03
CA VAL A 204 -5.33 -2.98 -26.22
C VAL A 204 -4.82 -3.52 -24.89
N PHE A 205 -3.69 -4.22 -24.91
CA PHE A 205 -3.07 -4.75 -23.70
C PHE A 205 -2.62 -3.63 -22.73
N LEU A 206 -1.96 -2.60 -23.24
CA LEU A 206 -1.57 -1.44 -22.45
C LEU A 206 -2.78 -0.59 -21.99
N HIS A 207 -3.85 -0.54 -22.77
CA HIS A 207 -5.11 0.09 -22.36
C HIS A 207 -5.78 -0.65 -21.19
N GLN A 208 -5.84 -1.98 -21.22
CA GLN A 208 -6.33 -2.78 -20.09
C GLN A 208 -5.48 -2.53 -18.85
N ARG A 209 -4.16 -2.44 -19.02
CA ARG A 209 -3.22 -2.08 -17.96
C ARG A 209 -3.45 -0.67 -17.40
N HIS A 210 -3.77 0.30 -18.26
CA HIS A 210 -4.13 1.65 -17.85
C HIS A 210 -5.41 1.66 -17.00
N SER A 211 -6.39 0.85 -17.39
CA SER A 211 -7.73 0.82 -16.79
C SER A 211 -7.80 0.01 -15.50
N GLY A 212 -7.12 -1.14 -15.42
CA GLY A 212 -7.18 -2.07 -14.29
C GLY A 212 -5.91 -2.14 -13.44
N GLY A 213 -4.79 -1.58 -13.91
CA GLY A 213 -3.48 -1.68 -13.28
C GLY A 213 -2.79 -3.03 -13.56
N ALA A 214 -1.51 -2.99 -13.96
CA ALA A 214 -0.75 -4.18 -14.37
C ALA A 214 -0.73 -5.30 -13.33
N PHE A 215 -0.60 -4.93 -12.06
CA PHE A 215 -0.35 -5.85 -10.95
C PHE A 215 -1.41 -5.77 -9.87
N ARG A 216 -2.54 -5.09 -10.11
CA ARG A 216 -3.48 -4.77 -9.03
C ARG A 216 -4.00 -6.02 -8.33
N GLN A 217 -4.42 -7.02 -9.09
CA GLN A 217 -4.89 -8.30 -8.55
C GLN A 217 -3.80 -9.04 -7.77
N VAL A 218 -2.56 -9.09 -8.29
CA VAL A 218 -1.43 -9.72 -7.60
C VAL A 218 -1.11 -8.98 -6.30
N LEU A 219 -1.10 -7.65 -6.31
CA LEU A 219 -0.84 -6.82 -5.13
C LEU A 219 -1.96 -6.92 -4.08
N ASP A 220 -3.21 -7.13 -4.51
CA ASP A 220 -4.33 -7.34 -3.61
C ASP A 220 -4.27 -8.77 -3.02
N ALA A 221 -3.98 -9.79 -3.83
CA ALA A 221 -3.85 -11.19 -3.40
C ALA A 221 -2.64 -11.45 -2.48
N THR A 222 -1.53 -10.74 -2.69
CA THR A 222 -0.30 -10.87 -1.89
C THR A 222 -0.19 -9.79 -0.81
N SER A 223 -1.27 -9.06 -0.54
CA SER A 223 -1.27 -7.96 0.43
C SER A 223 -0.83 -8.37 1.84
N THR A 224 -1.21 -9.58 2.29
CA THR A 224 -0.75 -10.16 3.56
C THR A 224 0.75 -10.46 3.54
N LEU A 225 1.26 -11.09 2.48
CA LEU A 225 2.70 -11.41 2.35
C LEU A 225 3.55 -10.12 2.39
N ARG A 226 3.10 -9.08 1.69
CA ARG A 226 3.75 -7.76 1.72
C ARG A 226 3.66 -7.09 3.09
N GLY A 227 2.59 -7.32 3.84
CA GLY A 227 2.46 -6.89 5.23
C GLY A 227 3.51 -7.56 6.12
N ASN A 228 3.70 -8.86 5.92
CA ASN A 228 4.61 -9.70 6.72
C ASN A 228 6.09 -9.47 6.42
N LEU A 229 6.47 -8.85 5.30
CA LEU A 229 7.89 -8.64 4.93
C LEU A 229 8.71 -7.97 6.05
N LEU A 230 8.14 -6.96 6.71
CA LEU A 230 8.83 -6.29 7.83
C LEU A 230 8.91 -7.17 9.06
N GLU A 231 7.81 -7.86 9.37
CA GLU A 231 7.73 -8.74 10.54
C GLU A 231 8.70 -9.92 10.39
N GLU A 232 8.78 -10.54 9.22
CA GLU A 232 9.74 -11.60 8.92
C GLU A 232 11.18 -11.13 9.05
N ALA A 233 11.50 -9.91 8.58
CA ALA A 233 12.84 -9.33 8.73
C ALA A 233 13.19 -9.08 10.21
N VAL A 234 12.25 -8.56 11.00
CA VAL A 234 12.41 -8.35 12.45
C VAL A 234 12.58 -9.68 13.18
N GLU A 235 11.73 -10.66 12.91
CA GLU A 235 11.77 -11.99 13.50
C GLU A 235 13.09 -12.71 13.17
N THR A 236 13.55 -12.60 11.92
CA THR A 236 14.85 -13.13 11.50
C THR A 236 15.99 -12.46 12.26
N LEU A 237 15.98 -11.12 12.40
CA LEU A 237 17.00 -10.39 13.15
C LEU A 237 17.04 -10.83 14.62
N PHE A 238 15.88 -10.89 15.27
CA PHE A 238 15.79 -11.29 16.68
C PHE A 238 16.21 -12.74 16.90
N THR A 239 15.79 -13.65 16.03
CA THR A 239 16.19 -15.07 16.09
C THR A 239 17.70 -15.22 15.93
N ALA A 240 18.30 -14.54 14.93
CA ALA A 240 19.74 -14.58 14.68
C ALA A 240 20.59 -14.10 15.88
N HIS A 241 20.03 -13.24 16.72
CA HIS A 241 20.69 -12.70 17.91
C HIS A 241 20.13 -13.25 19.23
N ALA A 242 19.30 -14.29 19.18
CA ALA A 242 18.67 -14.92 20.34
C ALA A 242 17.93 -13.94 21.29
N ILE A 243 17.33 -12.89 20.74
CA ILE A 243 16.53 -11.91 21.50
C ILE A 243 15.16 -12.55 21.81
N PRO A 244 14.75 -12.67 23.09
CA PRO A 244 13.45 -13.25 23.44
C PRO A 244 12.31 -12.34 22.98
N HIS A 245 11.42 -12.90 22.15
CA HIS A 245 10.30 -12.16 21.58
C HIS A 245 9.08 -13.06 21.34
N ILE A 246 7.92 -12.43 21.17
CA ILE A 246 6.68 -13.03 20.67
C ILE A 246 6.23 -12.18 19.49
N ARG A 247 6.11 -12.79 18.31
CA ARG A 247 5.35 -12.23 17.19
C ARG A 247 3.86 -12.37 17.49
N THR A 248 3.14 -11.26 17.47
CA THR A 248 1.75 -11.26 17.89
C THR A 248 0.82 -11.63 16.74
N GLY A 249 -0.30 -12.25 17.06
CA GLY A 249 -1.31 -12.66 16.10
C GLY A 249 -2.66 -12.84 16.77
N ALA A 250 -3.70 -13.15 15.99
CA ALA A 250 -5.06 -13.31 16.54
C ALA A 250 -5.17 -14.41 17.60
N HIS A 251 -4.28 -15.42 17.56
CA HIS A 251 -4.31 -16.59 18.43
C HIS A 251 -3.65 -16.39 19.81
N ASN A 252 -2.84 -15.34 20.00
CA ASN A 252 -2.06 -15.14 21.23
C ASN A 252 -2.36 -13.82 21.97
N GLN A 253 -3.39 -13.08 21.57
CA GLN A 253 -3.78 -11.80 22.20
C GLN A 253 -4.07 -11.93 23.70
N ALA A 254 -4.82 -12.97 24.10
CA ALA A 254 -5.20 -13.18 25.49
C ALA A 254 -3.98 -13.53 26.37
N GLU A 255 -3.04 -14.30 25.83
CA GLU A 255 -1.78 -14.62 26.50
C GLU A 255 -0.94 -13.36 26.71
N ILE A 256 -0.78 -12.54 25.67
CA ILE A 256 -0.03 -11.28 25.74
C ILE A 256 -0.62 -10.36 26.81
N ALA A 257 -1.94 -10.23 26.84
CA ALA A 257 -2.64 -9.42 27.84
C ALA A 257 -2.47 -9.98 29.26
N ALA A 258 -2.52 -11.29 29.44
CA ALA A 258 -2.35 -11.92 30.75
C ALA A 258 -0.91 -11.86 31.27
N ARG A 259 0.07 -12.08 30.39
CA ARG A 259 1.49 -12.21 30.75
C ARG A 259 2.21 -10.88 30.90
N PHE A 260 1.95 -9.94 30.00
CA PHE A 260 2.67 -8.65 29.95
C PHE A 260 1.77 -7.47 30.29
N GLU A 261 0.53 -7.74 30.70
CA GLU A 261 -0.50 -6.75 30.97
C GLU A 261 -0.81 -5.82 29.80
N VAL A 262 -0.46 -6.17 28.56
CA VAL A 262 -0.72 -5.33 27.38
C VAL A 262 -2.22 -5.40 27.02
N ARG A 263 -2.94 -4.30 27.21
CA ARG A 263 -4.39 -4.15 27.06
C ARG A 263 -4.80 -3.51 25.74
N VAL A 264 -3.89 -2.84 25.05
CA VAL A 264 -4.18 -2.26 23.73
C VAL A 264 -4.55 -3.39 22.75
N THR A 265 -5.70 -3.25 22.08
CA THR A 265 -6.19 -4.23 21.10
C THR A 265 -6.30 -3.61 19.70
N PRO A 266 -5.75 -4.27 18.66
CA PRO A 266 -4.86 -5.43 18.76
C PRO A 266 -3.53 -5.07 19.47
N ALA A 267 -2.85 -6.09 20.02
CA ALA A 267 -1.50 -5.99 20.56
C ALA A 267 -0.51 -5.48 19.47
N PRO A 268 0.63 -4.88 19.85
CA PRO A 268 1.67 -4.50 18.89
C PRO A 268 2.22 -5.73 18.16
N ASP A 269 2.77 -5.57 16.95
CA ASP A 269 3.22 -6.69 16.11
C ASP A 269 4.30 -7.59 16.78
N PHE A 270 5.13 -7.03 17.67
CA PHE A 270 6.05 -7.79 18.52
C PHE A 270 6.04 -7.33 19.98
N ILE A 271 6.21 -8.31 20.87
CA ILE A 271 6.52 -8.14 22.28
C ILE A 271 7.93 -8.68 22.54
N VAL A 272 8.81 -7.86 23.09
CA VAL A 272 10.20 -8.24 23.43
C VAL A 272 10.32 -8.29 24.94
N TYR A 273 10.97 -9.32 25.47
CA TYR A 273 11.10 -9.55 26.90
C TYR A 273 12.49 -10.07 27.27
N ASP A 274 12.81 -10.05 28.56
CA ASP A 274 14.07 -10.63 29.08
C ASP A 274 13.89 -12.10 29.49
N ARG A 275 14.98 -12.76 29.91
CA ARG A 275 14.93 -14.15 30.37
C ARG A 275 14.06 -14.35 31.62
N ALA A 276 13.88 -13.32 32.45
CA ALA A 276 13.00 -13.36 33.61
C ALA A 276 11.51 -13.19 33.23
N GLY A 277 11.21 -12.94 31.95
CA GLY A 277 9.87 -12.77 31.44
C GLY A 277 9.33 -11.35 31.55
N ASN A 278 10.16 -10.37 31.92
CA ASN A 278 9.74 -8.98 32.00
C ASN A 278 9.66 -8.35 30.62
N LEU A 279 8.60 -7.57 30.38
CA LEU A 279 8.45 -6.79 29.15
C LEU A 279 9.58 -5.77 29.01
N ARG A 280 10.25 -5.77 27.85
CA ARG A 280 11.37 -4.87 27.55
C ARG A 280 11.07 -3.91 26.41
N ALA A 281 10.35 -4.32 25.38
CA ALA A 281 9.93 -3.41 24.30
C ALA A 281 8.64 -3.87 23.62
N MET A 282 7.98 -2.93 22.95
CA MET A 282 6.90 -3.17 22.01
C MET A 282 7.31 -2.68 20.62
N LEU A 283 6.97 -3.44 19.58
CA LEU A 283 7.32 -3.14 18.19
C LEU A 283 6.09 -3.18 17.29
N GLU A 284 5.96 -2.19 16.42
CA GLU A 284 4.90 -2.15 15.39
C GLU A 284 5.53 -1.96 14.00
N CYS A 285 5.17 -2.85 13.08
CA CYS A 285 5.62 -2.89 11.70
C CYS A 285 4.54 -2.31 10.77
N LYS A 286 4.91 -1.40 9.85
CA LYS A 286 3.95 -0.86 8.86
C LYS A 286 4.57 -0.61 7.48
N THR A 287 4.05 -1.34 6.49
CA THR A 287 4.34 -1.12 5.07
C THR A 287 3.24 -0.29 4.41
N VAL A 288 3.56 0.93 3.93
CA VAL A 288 2.59 1.83 3.30
C VAL A 288 3.21 2.60 2.13
N ASN A 289 2.63 2.50 0.93
CA ASN A 289 3.12 3.18 -0.28
C ASN A 289 2.36 4.46 -0.64
N ASP A 290 1.17 4.68 -0.05
CA ASP A 290 0.34 5.85 -0.28
C ASP A 290 0.31 6.77 0.96
N GLY A 291 0.40 8.08 0.74
CA GLY A 291 0.47 9.07 1.81
C GLY A 291 -0.84 9.23 2.60
N GLY A 292 -1.99 9.05 1.97
CA GLY A 292 -3.29 9.07 2.65
C GLY A 292 -3.41 7.89 3.61
N THR A 293 -3.10 6.70 3.10
CA THR A 293 -3.05 5.48 3.92
C THR A 293 -2.05 5.62 5.08
N ALA A 294 -0.89 6.24 4.87
CA ALA A 294 0.10 6.43 5.92
C ALA A 294 -0.42 7.35 7.03
N ARG A 295 -1.15 8.42 6.66
CA ARG A 295 -1.85 9.30 7.61
C ARG A 295 -2.87 8.52 8.44
N ASP A 296 -3.63 7.63 7.83
CA ASP A 296 -4.66 6.84 8.54
C ASP A 296 -4.05 5.80 9.48
N LYS A 297 -2.83 5.32 9.19
CA LYS A 297 -2.12 4.33 10.00
C LYS A 297 -1.29 4.95 11.12
N ALA A 298 -0.76 6.17 10.95
CA ALA A 298 0.07 6.84 11.95
C ALA A 298 -0.56 6.94 13.37
N PRO A 299 -1.88 7.20 13.54
CA PRO A 299 -2.53 7.24 14.86
C PRO A 299 -2.43 5.95 15.69
N ARG A 300 -2.06 4.83 15.07
CA ARG A 300 -1.76 3.58 15.79
C ARG A 300 -0.62 3.75 16.80
N PHE A 301 0.42 4.52 16.45
CA PHE A 301 1.57 4.73 17.32
C PHE A 301 1.23 5.59 18.54
N ALA A 302 0.32 6.56 18.40
CA ALA A 302 -0.19 7.32 19.55
C ALA A 302 -0.88 6.41 20.58
N ARG A 303 -1.72 5.47 20.13
CA ARG A 303 -2.38 4.50 21.02
C ARG A 303 -1.39 3.55 21.70
N LEU A 304 -0.37 3.12 20.96
CA LEU A 304 0.70 2.27 21.52
C LEU A 304 1.59 3.04 22.49
N ARG A 305 1.77 4.35 22.29
CA ARG A 305 2.50 5.21 23.21
C ARG A 305 1.76 5.37 24.53
N GLU A 306 0.44 5.59 24.50
CA GLU A 306 -0.39 5.61 25.72
C GLU A 306 -0.21 4.32 26.53
N GLU A 307 -0.16 3.19 25.83
CA GLU A 307 0.07 1.89 26.45
C GLU A 307 1.50 1.73 26.99
N SER A 308 2.50 2.19 26.25
CA SER A 308 3.90 2.25 26.68
C SER A 308 4.05 3.03 27.99
N ILE A 309 3.41 4.21 28.07
CA ILE A 309 3.41 5.05 29.27
C ILE A 309 2.72 4.31 30.43
N ARG A 310 1.57 3.69 30.19
CA ARG A 310 0.83 2.92 31.20
C ARG A 310 1.65 1.77 31.77
N LEU A 311 2.49 1.15 30.96
CA LEU A 311 3.39 0.06 31.33
C LEU A 311 4.73 0.55 31.92
N GLY A 312 4.84 1.81 32.34
CA GLY A 312 6.02 2.36 32.98
C GLY A 312 7.09 2.88 32.01
N GLY A 313 6.69 3.26 30.79
CA GLY A 313 7.59 3.82 29.78
C GLY A 313 8.35 2.76 28.99
N VAL A 314 7.75 1.59 28.77
CA VAL A 314 8.33 0.53 27.93
C VAL A 314 8.64 1.07 26.53
N PRO A 315 9.88 0.95 26.03
CA PRO A 315 10.24 1.41 24.69
C PRO A 315 9.29 0.93 23.59
N LEU A 316 8.76 1.87 22.81
CA LEU A 316 7.97 1.61 21.60
C LEU A 316 8.84 1.87 20.37
N VAL A 317 8.88 0.92 19.46
CA VAL A 317 9.70 0.97 18.25
C VAL A 317 8.83 0.81 17.01
N ALA A 318 9.09 1.62 15.99
CA ALA A 318 8.46 1.51 14.68
C ALA A 318 9.43 0.89 13.66
N VAL A 319 8.95 -0.07 12.89
CA VAL A 319 9.64 -0.56 11.69
C VAL A 319 8.77 -0.24 10.48
N LEU A 320 9.26 0.58 9.57
CA LEU A 320 8.48 1.16 8.48
C LEU A 320 9.05 0.79 7.11
N ALA A 321 8.17 0.60 6.14
CA ALA A 321 8.53 0.49 4.73
C ALA A 321 7.51 1.19 3.85
N GLY A 322 7.94 1.55 2.64
CA GLY A 322 7.10 2.12 1.62
C GLY A 322 7.08 3.65 1.60
N MET A 323 6.76 4.19 0.43
CA MET A 323 6.92 5.61 0.13
C MET A 323 5.83 6.51 0.72
N GLY A 324 4.78 5.95 1.32
CA GLY A 324 3.73 6.73 1.98
C GLY A 324 4.25 7.54 3.17
N TRP A 325 5.35 7.08 3.79
CA TRP A 325 6.01 7.73 4.91
C TRP A 325 6.83 8.97 4.53
N THR A 326 7.02 9.28 3.24
CA THR A 326 7.78 10.50 2.85
C THR A 326 7.04 11.81 3.17
N ARG A 327 5.77 11.74 3.60
CA ARG A 327 5.01 12.89 4.09
C ARG A 327 5.36 13.20 5.54
N VAL A 328 6.35 14.06 5.74
CA VAL A 328 6.94 14.26 7.07
C VAL A 328 5.97 14.88 8.09
N ASN A 329 5.17 15.89 7.72
CA ASN A 329 4.41 16.66 8.71
C ASN A 329 3.22 15.89 9.33
N ASP A 330 2.54 15.07 8.54
CA ASP A 330 1.28 14.43 8.92
C ASP A 330 1.30 12.89 8.87
N THR A 331 2.45 12.28 8.54
CA THR A 331 2.62 10.82 8.61
C THR A 331 3.84 10.42 9.44
N LEU A 332 5.06 10.63 8.96
CA LEU A 332 6.28 10.17 9.65
C LEU A 332 6.59 10.95 10.94
N GLY A 333 6.38 12.26 10.95
CA GLY A 333 6.60 13.12 12.12
C GLY A 333 5.82 12.65 13.36
N PRO A 334 4.51 12.38 13.26
CA PRO A 334 3.75 11.74 14.33
C PRO A 334 4.33 10.42 14.82
N VAL A 335 4.80 9.53 13.93
CA VAL A 335 5.42 8.25 14.33
C VAL A 335 6.74 8.47 15.07
N VAL A 336 7.59 9.38 14.58
CA VAL A 336 8.85 9.78 15.24
C VAL A 336 8.56 10.33 16.64
N ARG A 337 7.58 11.25 16.76
CA ARG A 337 7.15 11.80 18.05
C ARG A 337 6.69 10.71 19.01
N ASP A 338 5.91 9.75 18.53
CA ASP A 338 5.25 8.77 19.40
C ASP A 338 6.13 7.58 19.79
N THR A 339 7.30 7.44 19.15
CA THR A 339 8.31 6.41 19.45
C THR A 339 9.60 6.97 20.05
N ASP A 340 9.62 8.28 20.35
CA ASP A 340 10.81 9.08 20.66
C ASP A 340 11.97 8.86 19.66
N GLY A 341 11.65 8.75 18.38
CA GLY A 341 12.62 8.61 17.29
C GLY A 341 13.13 7.19 17.04
N ARG A 342 12.59 6.16 17.72
CA ARG A 342 12.94 4.74 17.50
C ARG A 342 12.25 4.20 16.26
N VAL A 343 12.65 4.72 15.09
CA VAL A 343 12.08 4.39 13.79
C VAL A 343 13.15 3.77 12.89
N PHE A 344 12.88 2.55 12.43
CA PHE A 344 13.77 1.78 11.57
C PHE A 344 13.07 1.41 10.26
N THR A 345 13.86 1.04 9.27
CA THR A 345 13.48 0.53 7.95
C THR A 345 14.31 -0.72 7.67
N LEU A 346 14.01 -1.48 6.63
CA LEU A 346 14.85 -2.62 6.25
C LEU A 346 16.32 -2.23 6.02
N ALA A 347 16.57 -1.02 5.50
CA ALA A 347 17.92 -0.55 5.19
C ALA A 347 18.79 -0.29 6.42
N ASN A 348 18.19 -0.01 7.58
CA ASN A 348 18.90 0.28 8.83
C ASN A 348 18.39 -0.57 10.00
N LEU A 349 17.74 -1.70 9.72
CA LEU A 349 17.08 -2.53 10.74
C LEU A 349 18.08 -3.04 11.79
N THR A 350 19.30 -3.37 11.38
CA THR A 350 20.35 -3.84 12.29
C THR A 350 20.79 -2.79 13.32
N ALA A 351 20.70 -1.50 12.99
CA ALA A 351 21.03 -0.43 13.93
C ALA A 351 20.10 -0.40 15.15
N MET A 352 18.93 -1.03 15.07
CA MET A 352 18.02 -1.22 16.21
C MET A 352 18.69 -1.95 17.38
N LEU A 353 19.65 -2.83 17.10
CA LEU A 353 20.37 -3.60 18.12
C LEU A 353 21.31 -2.74 18.98
N GLU A 354 21.63 -1.53 18.55
CA GLU A 354 22.55 -0.62 19.24
C GLU A 354 21.87 0.16 20.39
N MET A 355 20.53 0.20 20.41
CA MET A 355 19.77 0.95 21.42
C MET A 355 19.21 0.06 22.53
N ALA A 356 19.07 0.62 23.73
CA ALA A 356 18.39 -0.04 24.84
C ALA A 356 16.89 -0.23 24.50
N PRO A 357 16.31 -1.42 24.72
CA PRO A 357 16.85 -2.49 25.56
C PRO A 357 17.65 -3.55 24.81
N PHE A 358 17.73 -3.50 23.47
CA PHE A 358 18.33 -4.56 22.67
C PHE A 358 19.81 -4.73 22.96
N SER A 359 20.57 -3.64 23.08
CA SER A 359 21.99 -3.70 23.44
C SER A 359 22.23 -4.43 24.76
N SER A 360 21.43 -4.15 25.79
CA SER A 360 21.50 -4.82 27.09
C SER A 360 21.07 -6.30 27.02
N LEU A 361 20.03 -6.60 26.24
CA LEU A 361 19.60 -7.99 26.03
C LEU A 361 20.68 -8.84 25.34
N LEU A 362 21.52 -8.24 24.50
CA LEU A 362 22.66 -8.91 23.87
C LEU A 362 23.81 -9.13 24.86
N GLU A 363 24.03 -8.20 25.79
CA GLU A 363 25.03 -8.37 26.85
C GLU A 363 24.66 -9.52 27.79
N ASP A 364 23.39 -9.68 28.14
CA ASP A 364 22.90 -10.79 28.99
C ASP A 364 23.03 -12.19 28.35
N LEU A 365 23.32 -12.24 27.03
CA LEU A 365 23.54 -13.48 26.28
C LEU A 365 25.04 -13.87 26.20
N ARG A 366 25.95 -12.93 26.48
CA ARG A 366 27.40 -13.18 26.57
C ARG A 366 27.77 -13.67 27.97
#